data_AF-A0A954I8M0-F1
#
_entry.id   AF-A0A954I8M0-F1
#
_cell.length_a   1.000
_cell.length_b   1.000
_cell.length_c   1.000
_cell.angle_alpha   90.00
_cell.angle_beta   90.00
_cell.angle_gamma   90.00
#
_symmetry.space_group_name_H-M   'P 1'
#
loop_
_entity.id
_entity.type
_entity.pdbx_description
1 polymer ?
#
loop_
_entity_poly.entity_id
_entity_poly.type
_entity_poly.pdbx_seq_one_letter_code
_entity_poly.pdbx_strand_id
1 'polypeptide(L)'
;MRFGAVALVLAAFVVSADQASARPKFATAATEKYPELAKKHGMNDKLTCAMCHPDKDKKKRNNYGAAVGSHLTKKNESDLDKIKEALTKAEADKSATEGKTFGDLIKAGELPGTNEVAN
;
A
#
# COMPACT_ATOMS: atom_id res chain seq x y z
N MET A 1 -63.00 16.22 12.42
CA MET A 1 -61.90 15.23 12.34
C MET A 1 -61.62 14.92 10.87
N ARG A 2 -60.44 15.32 10.36
CA ARG A 2 -59.75 14.72 9.21
C ARG A 2 -58.39 15.42 9.09
N PHE A 3 -57.37 14.69 9.54
CA PHE A 3 -55.96 15.05 9.50
C PHE A 3 -55.48 15.06 8.04
N GLY A 4 -54.90 16.16 7.57
CA GLY A 4 -54.21 16.24 6.28
C GLY A 4 -52.71 16.26 6.53
N ALA A 5 -52.05 15.11 6.32
CA ALA A 5 -50.64 14.90 6.62
C ALA A 5 -49.72 15.67 5.66
N VAL A 6 -48.72 16.35 6.22
CA VAL A 6 -47.63 17.04 5.52
C VAL A 6 -46.69 16.00 4.92
N ALA A 7 -46.49 16.07 3.61
CA ALA A 7 -45.50 15.29 2.88
C ALA A 7 -44.11 15.93 3.04
N LEU A 8 -43.20 15.23 3.71
CA LEU A 8 -41.78 15.56 3.79
C LEU A 8 -40.98 14.26 3.70
N VAL A 9 -40.86 13.72 2.49
CA VAL A 9 -39.96 12.60 2.22
C VAL A 9 -38.58 13.20 1.94
N LEU A 10 -37.77 13.27 2.99
CA LEU A 10 -36.35 13.56 2.93
C LEU A 10 -35.65 12.50 2.06
N ALA A 11 -35.19 12.89 0.88
CA ALA A 11 -34.32 12.07 0.06
C ALA A 11 -32.95 11.94 0.76
N ALA A 12 -32.72 10.82 1.43
CA ALA A 12 -31.42 10.46 1.97
C ALA A 12 -30.46 10.18 0.80
N PHE A 13 -29.63 11.15 0.45
CA PHE A 13 -28.45 10.92 -0.37
C PHE A 13 -27.50 10.02 0.42
N VAL A 14 -27.54 8.72 0.12
CA VAL A 14 -26.53 7.77 0.59
C VAL A 14 -25.26 8.09 -0.19
N VAL A 15 -24.44 8.98 0.34
CA VAL A 15 -23.06 9.14 -0.11
C VAL A 15 -22.35 7.84 0.25
N SER A 16 -22.29 6.90 -0.70
CA SER A 16 -21.31 5.83 -0.68
C SER A 16 -19.94 6.48 -0.77
N ALA A 17 -19.39 6.85 0.39
CA ALA A 17 -17.99 7.15 0.51
C ALA A 17 -17.25 5.89 0.05
N ASP A 18 -16.72 5.94 -1.17
CA ASP A 18 -15.70 5.02 -1.63
C ASP A 18 -14.55 5.18 -0.64
N GLN A 19 -14.57 4.35 0.42
CA GLN A 19 -13.43 4.22 1.31
C GLN A 19 -12.32 3.78 0.38
N ALA A 20 -11.45 4.73 0.01
CA ALA A 20 -10.21 4.49 -0.69
C ALA A 20 -9.49 3.37 0.04
N SER A 21 -9.76 2.15 -0.42
CA SER A 21 -9.68 0.98 0.43
C SER A 21 -8.23 0.83 0.79
N ALA A 22 -7.91 0.88 2.09
CA ALA A 22 -6.65 0.34 2.54
C ALA A 22 -6.54 -1.03 1.88
N ARG A 23 -5.45 -1.29 1.16
CA ARG A 23 -5.25 -2.59 0.50
C ARG A 23 -4.40 -3.44 1.44
N PRO A 24 -4.98 -4.00 2.51
CA PRO A 24 -4.21 -4.66 3.56
C PRO A 24 -3.40 -5.83 2.99
N LYS A 25 -3.85 -6.42 1.88
CA LYS A 25 -3.15 -7.50 1.18
C LYS A 25 -1.70 -7.17 0.81
N PHE A 26 -1.37 -5.91 0.50
CA PHE A 26 0.02 -5.51 0.25
C PHE A 26 0.86 -5.54 1.51
N ALA A 27 0.34 -4.99 2.62
CA ALA A 27 1.00 -5.03 3.92
C ALA A 27 1.14 -6.48 4.44
N THR A 28 0.11 -7.31 4.25
CA THR A 28 0.14 -8.75 4.55
C THR A 28 1.21 -9.45 3.73
N ALA A 29 1.20 -9.31 2.41
CA ALA A 29 2.19 -9.95 1.54
C ALA A 29 3.62 -9.52 1.86
N ALA A 30 3.84 -8.23 2.13
CA ALA A 30 5.15 -7.73 2.54
C ALA A 30 5.58 -8.30 3.90
N THR A 31 4.68 -8.34 4.89
CA THR A 31 4.97 -8.90 6.22
C THR A 31 5.32 -10.39 6.14
N GLU A 32 4.56 -11.17 5.38
CA GLU A 32 4.81 -12.60 5.18
C GLU A 32 6.13 -12.87 4.45
N LYS A 33 6.48 -12.02 3.48
CA LYS A 33 7.71 -12.17 2.69
C LYS A 33 8.95 -11.68 3.45
N TYR A 34 8.82 -10.68 4.30
CA TYR A 34 9.94 -10.03 4.99
C TYR A 34 9.71 -9.98 6.52
N PRO A 35 9.63 -11.14 7.21
CA PRO A 35 9.33 -11.18 8.65
C PRO A 35 10.38 -10.46 9.50
N GLU A 36 11.66 -10.55 9.14
CA GLU A 36 12.74 -9.86 9.86
C GLU A 36 12.66 -8.34 9.70
N LEU A 37 12.28 -7.87 8.51
CA LEU A 37 12.06 -6.45 8.26
C LEU A 37 10.82 -5.96 9.03
N ALA A 38 9.79 -6.80 9.14
CA ALA A 38 8.58 -6.50 9.90
C ALA A 38 8.85 -6.40 11.41
N LYS A 39 9.72 -7.25 11.97
CA LYS A 39 10.16 -7.14 13.36
C LYS A 39 10.95 -5.85 13.62
N LYS A 40 11.79 -5.44 12.66
CA LYS A 40 12.70 -4.29 12.83
C LYS A 40 12.01 -2.94 12.60
N HIS A 41 11.14 -2.84 11.60
CA HIS A 41 10.54 -1.57 11.15
C HIS A 41 9.01 -1.57 11.16
N GLY A 42 8.39 -2.72 11.45
CA GLY A 42 6.94 -2.84 11.49
C GLY A 42 6.33 -2.33 12.79
N MET A 43 5.00 -2.21 12.79
CA MET A 43 4.21 -2.01 14.01
C MET A 43 3.57 -3.35 14.38
N ASN A 44 3.84 -3.85 15.59
CA ASN A 44 3.39 -5.17 16.04
C ASN A 44 3.80 -6.29 15.06
N ASP A 45 5.08 -6.31 14.67
CA ASP A 45 5.66 -7.27 13.72
C ASP A 45 4.97 -7.30 12.34
N LYS A 46 4.32 -6.19 11.96
CA LYS A 46 3.68 -6.03 10.65
C LYS A 46 4.22 -4.82 9.93
N LEU A 47 4.67 -5.03 8.69
CA LEU A 47 5.03 -3.92 7.81
C LEU A 47 3.77 -3.09 7.52
N THR A 48 3.92 -1.78 7.63
CA THR A 48 2.81 -0.85 7.48
C THR A 48 2.79 -0.23 6.08
N CYS A 49 1.78 0.58 5.80
CA CYS A 49 1.68 1.33 4.55
C CYS A 49 2.91 2.24 4.32
N ALA A 50 3.62 2.63 5.37
CA ALA A 50 4.79 3.51 5.30
C ALA A 50 5.95 2.93 4.47
N MET A 51 6.01 1.60 4.30
CA MET A 51 7.02 0.96 3.45
C MET A 51 6.95 1.45 2.00
N CYS A 52 5.74 1.76 1.51
CA CYS A 52 5.50 2.18 0.13
C CYS A 52 4.94 3.60 0.03
N HIS A 53 4.33 4.13 1.09
CA HIS A 53 3.66 5.42 1.13
C HIS A 53 4.39 6.36 2.09
N PRO A 54 5.20 7.31 1.58
CA PRO A 54 5.96 8.24 2.41
C PRO A 54 5.08 9.32 3.07
N ASP A 55 3.83 9.45 2.62
CA ASP A 55 2.84 10.41 3.10
C ASP A 55 1.52 9.69 3.44
N LYS A 56 0.60 10.38 4.12
CA LYS A 56 -0.74 9.86 4.43
C LYS A 56 -1.59 9.64 3.17
N ASP A 57 -1.28 10.33 2.08
CA ASP A 57 -1.93 10.12 0.79
C ASP A 57 -1.46 8.81 0.13
N LYS A 58 -2.34 7.78 0.18
CA LYS A 58 -2.10 6.45 -0.41
C LYS A 58 -1.94 6.45 -1.93
N LYS A 59 -2.19 7.56 -2.62
CA LYS A 59 -1.90 7.68 -4.06
C LYS A 59 -0.42 7.95 -4.31
N LYS A 60 0.24 8.61 -3.37
CA LYS A 60 1.67 8.90 -3.42
C LYS A 60 2.45 7.67 -2.99
N ARG A 61 3.46 7.31 -3.77
CA ARG A 61 4.34 6.18 -3.49
C ARG A 61 5.77 6.65 -3.47
N ASN A 62 6.62 6.01 -2.68
CA ASN A 62 8.06 6.18 -2.80
C ASN A 62 8.58 5.36 -3.99
N ASN A 63 9.89 5.46 -4.25
CA ASN A 63 10.56 4.74 -5.33
C ASN A 63 10.30 3.22 -5.29
N TYR A 64 10.31 2.61 -4.10
CA TYR A 64 10.01 1.19 -3.95
C TYR A 64 8.53 0.87 -4.23
N GLY A 65 7.60 1.65 -3.69
CA GLY A 65 6.18 1.48 -3.97
C GLY A 65 5.83 1.66 -5.45
N ALA A 66 6.53 2.56 -6.15
CA ALA A 66 6.43 2.74 -7.59
C ALA A 66 6.96 1.50 -8.35
N ALA A 67 8.14 0.99 -7.96
CA ALA A 67 8.73 -0.22 -8.55
C ALA A 67 7.83 -1.45 -8.37
N VAL A 68 7.30 -1.69 -7.17
CA VAL A 68 6.31 -2.77 -6.94
C VAL A 68 5.09 -2.56 -7.84
N GLY A 69 4.62 -1.32 -7.97
CA GLY A 69 3.51 -0.95 -8.84
C GLY A 69 3.74 -1.26 -10.32
N SER A 70 4.96 -1.06 -10.85
CA SER A 70 5.30 -1.35 -12.24
C SER A 70 5.36 -2.84 -12.56
N HIS A 71 5.57 -3.70 -11.55
CA HIS A 71 5.57 -5.15 -11.73
C HIS A 71 4.17 -5.79 -11.60
N LEU A 72 3.16 -5.01 -11.21
CA LEU A 72 1.78 -5.48 -11.16
C LEU A 72 1.17 -5.48 -12.56
N THR A 73 0.46 -6.55 -12.86
CA THR A 73 -0.27 -6.72 -14.13
C THR A 73 -1.55 -5.89 -14.21
N LYS A 74 -2.07 -5.43 -13.06
CA LYS A 74 -3.26 -4.56 -12.99
C LYS A 74 -3.22 -3.59 -11.81
N LYS A 75 -3.83 -2.42 -12.00
CA LYS A 75 -3.85 -1.30 -11.04
C LYS A 75 -4.44 -1.66 -9.67
N ASN A 76 -5.37 -2.62 -9.62
CA ASN A 76 -6.11 -3.02 -8.42
C ASN A 76 -5.83 -4.49 -8.06
N GLU A 77 -4.56 -4.88 -8.10
CA GLU A 77 -4.21 -6.25 -7.73
C GLU A 77 -4.60 -6.58 -6.28
N SER A 78 -5.20 -7.75 -6.12
CA SER A 78 -5.68 -8.30 -4.85
C SER A 78 -5.35 -9.78 -4.69
N ASP A 79 -4.69 -10.39 -5.68
CA ASP A 79 -4.09 -11.71 -5.60
C ASP A 79 -2.77 -11.61 -4.81
N LEU A 80 -2.68 -12.35 -3.70
CA LEU A 80 -1.52 -12.31 -2.82
C LEU A 80 -0.26 -12.83 -3.50
N ASP A 81 -0.38 -13.84 -4.35
CA ASP A 81 0.77 -14.43 -5.04
C ASP A 81 1.30 -13.46 -6.09
N LYS A 82 0.41 -12.77 -6.83
CA LYS A 82 0.82 -11.71 -7.76
C LYS A 82 1.46 -10.52 -7.06
N ILE A 83 0.99 -10.17 -5.86
CA ILE A 83 1.62 -9.12 -5.06
C ILE A 83 3.01 -9.57 -4.58
N LYS A 84 3.15 -10.81 -4.08
CA LYS A 84 4.45 -11.37 -3.67
C LYS A 84 5.42 -11.47 -4.85
N GLU A 85 4.94 -11.83 -6.03
CA GLU A 85 5.70 -11.86 -7.27
C GLU A 85 6.23 -10.45 -7.62
N ALA A 86 5.36 -9.43 -7.55
CA ALA A 86 5.75 -8.04 -7.80
C ALA A 86 6.75 -7.51 -6.76
N LEU A 87 6.58 -7.86 -5.48
CA LEU A 87 7.56 -7.55 -4.42
C LEU A 87 8.91 -8.19 -4.72
N THR A 88 8.91 -9.45 -5.17
CA THR A 88 10.14 -10.19 -5.52
C THR A 88 10.84 -9.57 -6.72
N LYS A 89 10.08 -9.19 -7.77
CA LYS A 89 10.63 -8.52 -8.95
C LYS A 89 11.24 -7.17 -8.59
N ALA A 90 10.56 -6.40 -7.73
CA ALA A 90 11.08 -5.13 -7.24
C ALA A 90 12.40 -5.28 -6.47
N GLU A 91 12.69 -6.43 -5.83
CA GLU A 91 13.99 -6.63 -5.17
C GLU A 91 15.19 -6.50 -6.13
N ALA A 92 15.02 -6.81 -7.42
CA ALA A 92 16.08 -6.72 -8.42
C ALA A 92 16.27 -5.29 -8.98
N ASP A 93 15.32 -4.38 -8.74
CA ASP A 93 15.41 -3.02 -9.24
C ASP A 93 16.41 -2.19 -8.43
N LYS A 94 16.97 -1.18 -9.09
CA LYS A 94 17.90 -0.23 -8.45
C LYS A 94 17.17 0.56 -7.36
N SER A 95 17.80 0.65 -6.19
CA SER A 95 17.35 1.55 -5.13
C SER A 95 17.86 2.98 -5.36
N ALA A 96 17.46 3.89 -4.47
CA ALA A 96 18.05 5.24 -4.42
C ALA A 96 19.48 5.24 -3.83
N THR A 97 19.87 4.17 -3.14
CA THR A 97 21.22 4.02 -2.60
C THR A 97 22.15 3.54 -3.71
N GLU A 98 23.19 4.32 -3.98
CA GLU A 98 24.13 4.05 -5.07
C GLU A 98 24.74 2.64 -4.95
N GLY A 99 24.74 1.91 -6.06
CA GLY A 99 25.27 0.55 -6.15
C GLY A 99 24.44 -0.54 -5.45
N LYS A 100 23.26 -0.21 -4.88
CA LYS A 100 22.40 -1.18 -4.20
C LYS A 100 21.04 -1.33 -4.89
N THR A 101 20.56 -2.57 -4.94
CA THR A 101 19.17 -2.90 -5.28
C THR A 101 18.25 -2.74 -4.08
N PHE A 102 16.94 -2.73 -4.29
CA PHE A 102 15.99 -2.80 -3.18
C PHE A 102 16.15 -4.07 -2.35
N GLY A 103 16.47 -5.19 -3.00
CA GLY A 103 16.76 -6.46 -2.34
C GLY A 103 17.99 -6.39 -1.43
N ASP A 104 19.03 -5.65 -1.82
CA ASP A 104 20.22 -5.45 -0.99
C ASP A 104 19.90 -4.67 0.29
N LEU A 105 19.03 -3.65 0.20
CA LEU A 105 18.55 -2.91 1.38
C LEU A 105 17.69 -3.81 2.28
N ILE A 106 16.77 -4.58 1.71
CA ILE A 106 15.91 -5.50 2.47
C ILE A 106 16.76 -6.55 3.21
N LYS A 107 17.77 -7.13 2.54
CA LYS A 107 18.71 -8.08 3.15
C LYS A 107 19.55 -7.46 4.27
N ALA A 108 19.90 -6.18 4.15
CA ALA A 108 20.54 -5.41 5.22
C ALA A 108 19.58 -5.04 6.37
N GLY A 109 18.29 -5.39 6.25
CA GLY A 109 17.27 -5.01 7.22
C GLY A 109 17.01 -3.50 7.20
N GLU A 110 17.14 -2.86 6.05
CA GLU A 110 16.82 -1.45 5.80
C GLU A 110 15.51 -1.37 5.01
N LEU A 111 14.74 -0.29 5.18
CA LEU A 111 13.56 -0.06 4.36
C LEU A 111 14.02 0.24 2.91
N PRO A 112 13.44 -0.43 1.90
CA PRO A 112 13.90 -0.27 0.52
C PRO A 112 13.49 1.08 -0.09
N GLY A 113 12.42 1.69 0.41
CA GLY A 113 11.88 2.92 -0.12
C GLY A 113 12.48 4.17 0.51
N THR A 114 12.52 5.26 -0.26
CA THR A 114 12.83 6.60 0.26
C THR A 114 11.64 7.18 1.05
N ASN A 115 11.91 8.25 1.79
CA ASN A 115 10.88 9.07 2.46
C ASN A 115 10.28 10.12 1.51
N GLU A 116 10.54 10.01 0.21
CA GLU A 116 10.15 10.96 -0.82
C GLU A 116 9.13 10.33 -1.75
N VAL A 117 8.26 11.15 -2.31
CA VAL A 117 7.31 10.71 -3.35
C VAL A 117 8.10 10.53 -4.64
N ALA A 118 8.01 9.35 -5.25
CA ALA A 118 8.52 9.13 -6.59
C ALA A 118 7.67 9.96 -7.58
N ASN A 119 8.35 10.84 -8.32
CA ASN A 119 7.76 11.63 -9.40
C ASN A 119 7.61 10.81 -10.67
#